data_AF-T2IFR1-F1
#
_entry.id   AF-T2IFR1-F1
#
_cell.length_a   1.000
_cell.length_b   1.000
_cell.length_c   1.000
_cell.angle_alpha   90.00
_cell.angle_beta   90.00
_cell.angle_gamma   90.00
#
_symmetry.space_group_name_H-M   'P 1'
#
loop_
_entity.id
_entity.type
_entity.pdbx_description
1 polymer ?
#
loop_
_entity_poly.entity_id
_entity_poly.type
_entity_poly.pdbx_seq_one_letter_code
_entity_poly.pdbx_strand_id
1 'polypeptide(L)'
;MPISEQLAEAFPKYFLMPTSSLLKQFNDMYQTHGKFTPTNLLTLAHYYGVSVQALTYRLEEMKLMPSGTWERLKNRGFKVRKAQQEIGLKDRESRNDLNPIHYQHLAIEAFDQGLITEGRFGNFLRVDRLEARRIAEILRESSSGMTEENRNLDLCKSEENGR
;
A
#
# COMPACT_ATOMS: atom_id res chain seq x y z
N MET A 1 -12.17 25.98 6.82
CA MET A 1 -10.86 25.34 6.58
C MET A 1 -10.01 26.21 5.66
N PRO A 2 -8.71 26.37 5.94
CA PRO A 2 -7.70 26.90 5.01
C PRO A 2 -7.68 26.16 3.66
N ILE A 3 -7.23 26.84 2.60
CA ILE A 3 -7.13 26.27 1.24
C ILE A 3 -6.19 25.06 1.20
N SER A 4 -5.07 25.12 1.92
CA SER A 4 -4.11 24.01 2.02
C SER A 4 -4.74 22.75 2.60
N GLU A 5 -5.56 22.88 3.63
CA GLU A 5 -6.29 21.75 4.24
C GLU A 5 -7.34 21.19 3.28
N GLN A 6 -8.09 22.05 2.58
CA GLN A 6 -9.05 21.61 1.57
C GLN A 6 -8.37 20.83 0.43
N LEU A 7 -7.20 21.30 -0.02
CA LEU A 7 -6.41 20.61 -1.05
C LEU A 7 -5.84 19.29 -0.53
N ALA A 8 -5.31 19.26 0.69
CA ALA A 8 -4.80 18.04 1.30
C ALA A 8 -5.90 16.99 1.50
N GLU A 9 -7.12 17.41 1.84
CA GLU A 9 -8.29 16.55 1.96
C GLU A 9 -8.76 16.03 0.59
N ALA A 10 -8.77 16.89 -0.43
CA ALA A 10 -9.18 16.49 -1.78
C ALA A 10 -8.13 15.63 -2.49
N PHE A 11 -6.84 15.86 -2.26
CA PHE A 11 -5.75 15.28 -3.04
C PHE A 11 -5.81 13.74 -3.13
N PRO A 12 -5.89 12.97 -2.04
CA PRO A 12 -5.91 11.51 -2.12
C PRO A 12 -7.07 10.99 -2.97
N LYS A 13 -8.22 11.65 -2.90
CA LYS A 13 -9.43 11.27 -3.64
C LYS A 13 -9.22 11.37 -5.15
N TYR A 14 -8.70 12.51 -5.63
CA TYR A 14 -8.44 12.70 -7.07
C TYR A 14 -7.19 11.97 -7.55
N PHE A 15 -6.20 11.78 -6.68
CA PHE A 15 -4.99 11.03 -6.98
C PHE A 15 -5.26 9.52 -7.13
N LEU A 16 -5.99 8.93 -6.20
CA LEU A 16 -6.32 7.49 -6.22
C LEU A 16 -7.43 7.16 -7.21
N MET A 17 -8.39 8.07 -7.41
CA MET A 17 -9.53 7.89 -8.30
C MET A 17 -9.69 9.09 -9.24
N PRO A 18 -8.83 9.22 -10.29
CA PRO A 18 -8.91 10.31 -11.24
C PRO A 18 -10.25 10.31 -11.99
N THR A 19 -10.89 11.48 -12.09
CA THR A 19 -12.25 11.62 -12.62
C THR A 19 -12.40 11.07 -14.04
N SER A 20 -11.48 11.38 -14.94
CA SER A 20 -11.52 10.93 -16.35
C SER A 20 -11.39 9.41 -16.47
N SER A 21 -10.44 8.82 -15.73
CA SER A 21 -10.23 7.37 -15.69
C SER A 21 -11.43 6.66 -15.10
N LEU A 22 -11.94 7.14 -13.96
CA LEU A 22 -13.06 6.51 -13.26
C LEU A 22 -14.34 6.55 -14.10
N LEU A 23 -14.62 7.68 -14.75
CA LEU A 23 -15.78 7.82 -15.63
C LEU A 23 -15.69 6.88 -16.83
N LYS A 24 -14.51 6.76 -17.44
CA LYS A 24 -14.28 5.82 -18.55
C LYS A 24 -14.53 4.38 -18.10
N GLN A 25 -13.89 3.93 -17.03
CA GLN A 25 -14.03 2.56 -16.53
C GLN A 25 -15.48 2.25 -16.13
N PHE A 26 -16.17 3.19 -15.48
CA PHE A 26 -17.59 3.05 -15.16
C PHE A 26 -18.44 2.82 -16.41
N ASN A 27 -18.24 3.65 -17.45
CA ASN A 27 -18.98 3.53 -18.70
C ASN A 27 -18.68 2.22 -19.44
N ASP A 28 -17.42 1.80 -19.49
CA ASP A 28 -17.01 0.53 -20.13
C ASP A 28 -17.70 -0.68 -19.46
N MET A 29 -17.76 -0.69 -18.12
CA MET A 29 -18.47 -1.72 -17.35
C MET A 29 -20.00 -1.63 -17.55
N TYR A 30 -20.54 -0.41 -17.65
CA TYR A 30 -21.97 -0.19 -17.86
C TYR A 30 -22.42 -0.66 -19.24
N GLN A 31 -21.64 -0.38 -20.29
CA GLN A 31 -21.95 -0.79 -21.67
C GLN A 31 -21.94 -2.31 -21.82
N THR A 32 -21.05 -3.01 -21.11
CA THR A 32 -20.91 -4.47 -21.21
C THR A 32 -22.12 -5.22 -20.64
N HIS A 33 -22.71 -4.72 -19.55
CA HIS A 33 -23.78 -5.42 -18.82
C HIS A 33 -25.13 -4.70 -18.82
N GLY A 34 -25.20 -3.50 -19.39
CA GLY A 34 -26.37 -2.61 -19.36
C GLY A 34 -26.74 -2.07 -17.97
N LYS A 35 -26.00 -2.45 -16.92
CA LYS A 35 -26.23 -2.10 -15.52
C LYS A 35 -24.92 -2.09 -14.75
N PHE A 36 -24.82 -1.23 -13.73
CA PHE A 36 -23.72 -1.25 -12.77
C PHE A 36 -24.08 -2.13 -11.57
N THR A 37 -23.44 -3.30 -11.44
CA THR A 37 -23.74 -4.30 -10.41
C THR A 37 -22.81 -4.19 -9.20
N PRO A 38 -23.13 -4.82 -8.05
CA PRO A 38 -22.20 -4.91 -6.92
C PRO A 38 -20.87 -5.59 -7.29
N THR A 39 -20.88 -6.55 -8.23
CA THR A 39 -19.66 -7.15 -8.77
C THR A 39 -18.80 -6.10 -9.47
N ASN A 40 -19.41 -5.25 -10.30
CA ASN A 40 -18.68 -4.15 -10.96
C ASN A 40 -18.04 -3.21 -9.93
N LEU A 41 -18.77 -2.87 -8.87
CA LEU A 41 -18.27 -2.04 -7.78
C LEU A 41 -17.06 -2.69 -7.08
N LEU A 42 -17.13 -3.98 -6.78
CA LEU A 42 -16.03 -4.72 -6.13
C LEU A 42 -14.79 -4.79 -7.03
N THR A 43 -14.97 -5.14 -8.30
CA THR A 43 -13.90 -5.22 -9.29
C THR A 43 -13.23 -3.87 -9.50
N LEU A 44 -14.03 -2.79 -9.59
CA LEU A 44 -13.51 -1.44 -9.79
C LEU A 44 -12.78 -0.92 -8.54
N ALA A 45 -13.28 -1.22 -7.34
CA ALA A 45 -12.60 -0.87 -6.09
C ALA A 45 -11.25 -1.58 -5.98
N HIS A 46 -11.22 -2.87 -6.35
CA HIS A 46 -10.00 -3.66 -6.39
C HIS A 46 -8.97 -3.10 -7.40
N TYR A 47 -9.43 -2.71 -8.59
CA TYR A 47 -8.60 -2.08 -9.63
C TYR A 47 -7.89 -0.81 -9.12
N TYR A 48 -8.64 0.13 -8.53
CA TYR A 48 -8.04 1.36 -7.96
C TYR A 48 -7.31 1.13 -6.63
N GLY A 49 -7.47 -0.02 -5.99
CA GLY A 49 -6.85 -0.32 -4.70
C GLY A 49 -7.42 0.49 -3.54
N VAL A 50 -8.69 0.84 -3.63
CA VAL A 50 -9.42 1.62 -2.62
C VAL A 50 -10.48 0.74 -1.96
N SER A 51 -11.00 1.19 -0.82
CA SER A 51 -12.14 0.51 -0.21
C SER A 51 -13.40 0.68 -1.06
N VAL A 52 -14.29 -0.32 -1.01
CA VAL A 52 -15.61 -0.26 -1.65
C VAL A 52 -16.39 0.98 -1.19
N GLN A 53 -16.27 1.34 0.09
CA GLN A 53 -16.87 2.55 0.65
C GLN A 53 -16.36 3.83 -0.03
N ALA A 54 -15.04 3.99 -0.14
CA ALA A 54 -14.43 5.17 -0.75
C ALA A 54 -14.84 5.31 -2.22
N LEU A 55 -14.86 4.20 -2.97
CA LEU A 55 -15.34 4.20 -4.34
C LEU A 55 -16.82 4.57 -4.43
N THR A 56 -17.67 4.01 -3.56
CA THR A 56 -19.11 4.30 -3.57
C THR A 56 -19.37 5.78 -3.33
N TYR A 57 -18.75 6.39 -2.32
CA TYR A 57 -18.88 7.82 -2.07
C TYR A 57 -18.38 8.67 -3.25
N ARG A 58 -17.31 8.24 -3.91
CA ARG A 58 -16.79 8.94 -5.08
C ARG A 58 -17.76 8.91 -6.25
N LEU A 59 -18.39 7.76 -6.51
CA LEU A 59 -19.40 7.62 -7.57
C LEU A 59 -20.67 8.41 -7.25
N GLU A 60 -21.07 8.50 -5.98
CA GLU A 60 -22.19 9.34 -5.53
C GLU A 60 -21.89 10.84 -5.71
N GLU A 61 -20.69 11.30 -5.35
CA GLU A 61 -20.24 12.68 -5.56
C GLU A 61 -20.27 13.06 -7.05
N MET A 62 -19.88 12.13 -7.92
CA MET A 62 -19.91 12.29 -9.37
C MET A 62 -21.32 12.13 -9.97
N LYS A 63 -22.35 11.87 -9.15
CA LYS A 63 -23.73 11.61 -9.59
C LYS A 63 -23.88 10.42 -10.54
N LEU A 64 -22.94 9.48 -10.50
CA LEU A 64 -23.00 8.21 -11.24
C LEU A 64 -23.83 7.16 -10.50
N MET A 65 -24.04 7.35 -9.20
CA MET A 65 -24.89 6.53 -8.34
C MET A 65 -25.79 7.42 -7.47
N PRO A 66 -26.98 6.92 -7.04
CA PRO A 66 -27.81 7.65 -6.09
C PRO A 66 -27.09 7.86 -4.76
N SER A 67 -27.22 9.05 -4.19
CA SER A 67 -26.69 9.35 -2.86
C SER A 67 -27.25 8.38 -1.80
N GLY A 68 -26.40 7.97 -0.86
CA GLY A 68 -26.79 7.05 0.22
C GLY A 68 -26.82 5.57 -0.19
N THR A 69 -26.21 5.21 -1.33
CA THR A 69 -26.11 3.82 -1.78
C THR A 69 -25.23 3.01 -0.85
N TRP A 70 -24.13 3.59 -0.35
CA TRP A 70 -23.28 2.90 0.63
C TRP A 70 -24.04 2.55 1.91
N GLU A 71 -24.79 3.50 2.48
CA GLU A 71 -25.58 3.31 3.70
C GLU A 71 -26.65 2.23 3.47
N ARG A 72 -27.31 2.24 2.31
CA ARG A 72 -28.29 1.20 1.93
C ARG A 72 -27.64 -0.19 1.83
N LEU A 73 -26.46 -0.30 1.23
CA LEU A 73 -25.72 -1.57 1.15
C LEU A 73 -25.32 -2.07 2.54
N LYS A 74 -24.80 -1.17 3.39
CA LYS A 74 -24.41 -1.49 4.76
C LYS A 74 -25.61 -1.96 5.59
N ASN A 75 -26.75 -1.25 5.50
CA ASN A 75 -27.97 -1.59 6.23
C ASN A 75 -28.59 -2.93 5.78
N ARG A 76 -28.36 -3.34 4.53
CA ARG A 76 -28.73 -4.66 4.02
C ARG A 76 -27.77 -5.78 4.44
N GLY A 77 -26.75 -5.48 5.25
CA GLY A 77 -25.79 -6.46 5.74
C GLY A 77 -24.74 -6.88 4.71
N PHE A 78 -24.44 -6.03 3.73
CA PHE A 78 -23.45 -6.34 2.69
C PHE A 78 -22.05 -6.60 3.30
N LYS A 79 -21.56 -7.84 3.18
CA LYS A 79 -20.26 -8.27 3.71
C LYS A 79 -19.21 -8.22 2.60
N VAL A 80 -18.50 -7.09 2.50
CA VAL A 80 -17.48 -6.84 1.47
C VAL A 80 -16.49 -8.00 1.32
N ARG A 81 -15.89 -8.47 2.42
CA ARG A 81 -14.91 -9.58 2.39
C ARG A 81 -15.48 -10.88 1.83
N LYS A 82 -16.72 -11.22 2.20
CA LYS A 82 -17.39 -12.43 1.68
C LYS A 82 -17.65 -12.28 0.18
N ALA A 83 -18.17 -11.13 -0.24
CA ALA A 83 -18.46 -10.87 -1.64
C ALA A 83 -17.19 -10.88 -2.50
N GLN A 84 -16.06 -10.36 -2.00
CA GLN A 84 -14.76 -10.44 -2.69
C GLN A 84 -14.28 -11.89 -2.87
N GLN A 85 -14.43 -12.73 -1.83
CA GLN A 85 -14.09 -14.15 -1.89
C GLN A 85 -14.96 -14.91 -2.91
N GLU A 86 -16.26 -14.64 -2.91
CA GLU A 86 -17.22 -15.28 -3.84
C GLU A 86 -16.89 -15.02 -5.32
N ILE A 87 -16.34 -13.85 -5.65
CA ILE A 87 -15.95 -13.49 -7.02
C ILE A 87 -14.48 -13.77 -7.32
N GLY A 88 -13.77 -14.46 -6.42
CA GLY A 88 -12.38 -14.86 -6.62
C GLY A 88 -11.37 -13.71 -6.63
N LEU A 89 -11.72 -12.53 -6.08
CA LEU A 89 -10.74 -11.48 -5.86
C LEU A 89 -9.81 -11.93 -4.73
N LYS A 90 -8.56 -12.23 -5.07
CA LYS A 90 -7.52 -12.43 -4.06
C LYS A 90 -7.45 -11.17 -3.21
N ASP A 91 -7.31 -11.33 -1.89
CA ASP A 91 -6.84 -10.21 -1.08
C ASP A 91 -5.56 -9.71 -1.76
N ARG A 92 -5.49 -8.40 -2.04
CA ARG A 92 -4.22 -7.80 -2.46
C ARG A 92 -3.27 -8.24 -1.37
N GLU A 93 -2.31 -9.10 -1.72
CA GLU A 93 -1.20 -9.42 -0.85
C GLU A 93 -0.77 -8.07 -0.33
N SER A 94 -0.94 -7.85 0.99
CA SER A 94 -0.48 -6.63 1.62
C SER A 94 0.90 -6.44 1.05
N ARG A 95 1.19 -5.29 0.42
CA ARG A 95 2.48 -5.06 -0.25
C ARG A 95 3.55 -5.40 0.79
N ASN A 96 4.03 -6.64 0.72
CA ASN A 96 4.80 -7.30 1.76
C ASN A 96 6.27 -7.19 1.41
N ASP A 97 6.61 -6.23 0.54
CA ASP A 97 7.90 -5.54 0.53
C ASP A 97 7.96 -4.66 1.78
N LEU A 98 7.71 -5.25 2.96
CA LEU A 98 7.20 -4.54 4.12
C LEU A 98 8.21 -3.61 4.77
N ASN A 99 9.48 -3.73 4.40
CA ASN A 99 10.49 -2.74 4.73
C ASN A 99 11.43 -2.59 3.54
N PRO A 100 11.53 -1.39 2.95
CA PRO A 100 12.66 -1.04 2.09
C PRO A 100 13.97 -1.53 2.71
N ILE A 101 14.90 -2.03 1.87
CA ILE A 101 16.16 -2.67 2.29
C ILE A 101 16.89 -1.86 3.38
N HIS A 102 16.95 -0.54 3.22
CA HIS A 102 17.50 0.39 4.21
C HIS A 102 16.93 0.20 5.63
N TYR A 103 15.61 0.07 5.76
CA TYR A 103 14.98 -0.11 7.06
C TYR A 103 15.22 -1.49 7.66
N GLN A 104 15.42 -2.51 6.82
CA GLN A 104 15.83 -3.83 7.30
C GLN A 104 17.24 -3.75 7.91
N HIS A 105 18.16 -3.03 7.27
CA HIS A 105 19.51 -2.76 7.79
C HIS A 105 19.48 -1.98 9.11
N LEU A 106 18.70 -0.90 9.21
CA LEU A 106 18.53 -0.18 10.47
C LEU A 106 17.94 -1.06 11.59
N ALA A 107 16.98 -1.93 11.23
CA ALA A 107 16.37 -2.82 12.21
C ALA A 107 17.34 -3.89 12.72
N ILE A 108 18.22 -4.44 11.87
CA ILE A 108 19.24 -5.39 12.31
C ILE A 108 20.33 -4.69 13.13
N GLU A 109 20.75 -3.48 12.76
CA GLU A 109 21.69 -2.69 13.57
C GLU A 109 21.13 -2.39 14.96
N ALA A 110 19.87 -1.97 15.04
CA ALA A 110 19.19 -1.72 16.31
C ALA A 110 19.03 -3.01 17.13
N PHE A 111 18.83 -4.16 16.49
CA PHE A 111 18.77 -5.45 17.17
C PHE A 111 20.14 -5.88 17.70
N ASP A 112 21.20 -5.72 16.91
CA ASP A 112 22.58 -6.05 17.27
C ASP A 112 23.12 -5.14 18.39
N GLN A 113 22.72 -3.87 18.39
CA GLN A 113 23.00 -2.92 19.47
C GLN A 113 22.13 -3.12 20.72
N GLY A 114 21.17 -4.05 20.69
CA GLY A 114 20.26 -4.32 21.79
C GLY A 114 19.22 -3.22 22.05
N LEU A 115 19.04 -2.28 21.11
CA LEU A 115 18.04 -1.20 21.19
C LEU A 115 16.60 -1.74 21.01
N ILE A 116 16.44 -2.84 20.28
CA ILE A 116 15.17 -3.54 20.13
C ILE A 116 15.33 -5.03 20.49
N THR A 117 14.24 -5.64 20.94
CA THR A 117 14.20 -7.08 21.18
C THR A 117 13.95 -7.85 19.89
N GLU A 118 14.30 -9.14 19.86
CA GLU A 118 14.01 -10.05 18.76
C GLU A 118 12.51 -10.06 18.38
N GLY A 119 11.62 -9.98 19.38
CA GLY A 119 10.18 -9.88 19.16
C GLY A 119 9.78 -8.56 18.48
N ARG A 120 10.43 -7.45 18.83
CA ARG A 120 10.23 -6.17 18.13
C ARG A 120 10.77 -6.20 16.70
N PHE A 121 11.90 -6.87 16.47
CA PHE A 121 12.47 -7.08 15.14
C PHE A 121 11.53 -7.92 14.25
N GLY A 122 11.02 -9.04 14.74
CA GLY A 122 10.02 -9.85 14.03
C GLY A 122 8.72 -9.08 13.75
N ASN A 123 8.21 -8.34 14.73
CA ASN A 123 7.03 -7.49 14.54
C ASN A 123 7.25 -6.39 13.49
N PHE A 124 8.45 -5.80 13.45
CA PHE A 124 8.81 -4.77 12.47
C PHE A 124 8.81 -5.33 11.04
N LEU A 125 9.37 -6.53 10.87
CA LEU A 125 9.39 -7.26 9.60
C LEU A 125 8.06 -7.96 9.28
N ARG A 126 7.12 -7.98 10.24
CA ARG A 126 5.85 -8.73 10.22
C ARG A 126 6.02 -10.21 9.90
N VAL A 127 7.06 -10.81 10.47
CA VAL A 127 7.35 -12.23 10.39
C VAL A 127 7.28 -12.86 11.77
N ASP A 128 7.13 -14.18 11.82
CA ASP A 128 7.25 -14.92 13.07
C ASP A 128 8.71 -14.94 13.57
N ARG A 129 8.90 -15.43 14.80
CA ARG A 129 10.19 -15.40 15.47
C ARG A 129 11.26 -16.26 14.79
N LEU A 130 10.87 -17.37 14.14
CA LEU A 130 11.81 -18.23 13.43
C LEU A 130 12.31 -17.54 12.17
N GLU A 131 11.39 -17.00 11.37
CA GLU A 131 11.73 -16.25 10.16
C GLU A 131 12.51 -14.97 10.47
N ALA A 132 12.22 -14.30 11.59
CA ALA A 132 13.01 -13.17 12.07
C ALA A 132 14.49 -13.55 12.27
N ARG A 133 14.80 -14.71 12.88
CA ARG A 133 16.19 -15.17 13.04
C ARG A 133 16.88 -15.41 11.70
N ARG A 134 16.18 -16.06 10.77
CA ARG A 134 16.70 -16.33 9.43
C ARG A 134 17.03 -15.05 8.69
N ILE A 135 16.14 -14.05 8.73
CA ILE A 135 16.37 -12.76 8.09
C ILE A 135 17.54 -12.02 8.74
N ALA A 136 17.67 -12.08 10.07
CA ALA A 136 18.81 -11.48 10.76
C ALA A 136 20.16 -12.08 10.31
N GLU A 137 20.24 -13.40 10.12
CA GLU A 137 21.45 -14.05 9.61
C GLU A 137 21.81 -13.58 8.20
N ILE A 138 20.85 -13.54 7.29
CA ILE A 138 21.05 -13.08 5.90
C ILE A 138 21.54 -11.63 5.87
N LEU A 139 20.94 -10.75 6.68
CA LEU A 139 21.32 -9.34 6.73
C LEU A 139 22.73 -9.15 7.31
N ARG A 140 23.11 -9.95 8.31
CA ARG A 140 24.47 -9.93 8.89
C ARG A 140 25.52 -10.42 7.89
N GLU A 141 25.23 -11.50 7.15
CA GLU A 141 26.12 -12.02 6.11
C GLU A 141 26.33 -10.97 5.00
N SER A 142 25.25 -10.28 4.60
CA SER A 142 25.31 -9.19 3.63
C SER A 142 26.17 -8.02 4.13
N SER A 143 26.14 -7.70 5.42
CA SER A 143 26.97 -6.63 6.03
C SER A 143 28.44 -7.02 6.24
N SER A 144 28.72 -8.32 6.38
CA SER A 144 30.07 -8.88 6.58
C SER A 144 30.93 -8.85 5.32
N GLY A 145 30.30 -8.70 4.14
CA GLY A 145 30.99 -8.56 2.86
C GLY A 145 31.62 -7.18 2.59
N MET A 146 31.35 -6.17 3.44
CA MET A 146 31.99 -4.86 3.37
C MET A 146 33.20 -4.82 4.30
N THR A 147 34.41 -4.91 3.74
CA THR A 147 35.67 -4.69 4.47
C THR A 147 35.68 -3.32 5.16
N GLU A 148 36.33 -3.22 6.33
CA GLU A 148 36.49 -1.97 7.11
C GLU A 148 37.06 -0.80 6.27
N GLU A 149 37.81 -1.09 5.21
CA GLU A 149 38.32 -0.11 4.24
C GLU A 149 37.20 0.62 3.45
N ASN A 150 36.09 -0.05 3.14
CA ASN A 150 34.97 0.54 2.40
C ASN A 150 34.02 1.37 3.27
N ARG A 151 34.03 1.18 4.60
CA ARG A 151 33.19 1.95 5.54
C ARG A 151 33.66 3.38 5.70
N ASN A 152 34.96 3.62 5.51
CA ASN A 152 35.60 4.94 5.59
C ASN A 152 35.83 5.60 4.21
N LEU A 153 35.26 5.03 3.14
CA LEU A 153 35.40 5.58 1.79
C LEU A 153 34.51 6.81 1.63
N ASP A 154 35.10 8.00 1.74
CA ASP A 154 34.44 9.26 1.42
C ASP A 154 34.32 9.41 -0.11
N LEU A 155 33.18 8.95 -0.66
CA LEU A 155 32.88 8.98 -2.09
C LEU A 155 32.87 10.39 -2.71
N CYS A 156 32.86 11.44 -1.88
CA CYS A 156 32.92 12.84 -2.33
C CYS A 156 34.33 13.42 -2.38
N LYS A 157 35.36 12.70 -1.91
CA LYS A 157 36.76 13.12 -1.99
C LYS A 157 37.54 12.19 -2.91
N SER A 158 37.27 12.28 -4.21
CA SER A 158 38.23 11.84 -5.22
C SER A 158 39.20 12.98 -5.50
N GLU A 159 40.49 12.67 -5.44
CA GLU A 159 41.60 13.61 -5.59
C GLU A 159 41.46 14.47 -6.86
N GLU A 160 41.27 15.79 -6.68
CA GLU A 160 41.70 16.77 -7.67
C GLU A 160 43.22 16.69 -7.74
N ASN A 161 43.75 15.84 -8.62
CA ASN A 161 45.16 15.91 -8.97
C ASN A 161 45.38 15.71 -10.47
N GLY A 162 45.57 16.86 -11.13
CA GLY A 162 46.52 17.02 -12.23
C GLY A 162 46.06 16.56 -13.61
N ARG A 163 45.62 17.51 -14.42
CA ARG A 163 46.29 17.88 -15.69
C ARG A 163 45.83 19.24 -16.18
#